data_AF-A0AA37BUA2-F1
#
_entry.id   AF-A0AA37BUA2-F1
#
_cell.length_a   1.000
_cell.length_b   1.000
_cell.length_c   1.000
_cell.angle_alpha   90.00
_cell.angle_beta   90.00
_cell.angle_gamma   90.00
#
_symmetry.space_group_name_H-M   'P 1'
#
loop_
_entity.id
_entity.type
_entity.pdbx_description
1 polymer ?
#
loop_
_entity_poly.entity_id
_entity_poly.type
_entity_poly.pdbx_seq_one_letter_code
_entity_poly.pdbx_strand_id
1 'polypeptide(L)'
;MRVPDRAALAGVMYVLRTGVAWRDVPAEAVGYSGVTAWRRLRDWTEAGVWPRLHAILLSELRRAGLLDLDDCAVDGSHVRALKGGITPGPRPSTAPAPAQNIM
;
A
#
# COMPACT_ATOMS: atom_id res chain seq x y z
N MET A 1 -23.46 2.02 9.06
CA MET A 1 -23.97 1.99 7.67
C MET A 1 -22.96 1.25 6.81
N ARG A 2 -23.37 0.27 6.00
CA ARG A 2 -22.47 -0.54 5.14
C ARG A 2 -22.05 0.31 3.93
N VAL A 3 -20.75 0.49 3.73
CA VAL A 3 -20.22 1.18 2.54
C VAL A 3 -20.38 0.28 1.31
N PRO A 4 -20.89 0.80 0.18
CA PRO A 4 -20.91 0.06 -1.08
C PRO A 4 -19.50 -0.37 -1.51
N ASP A 5 -19.35 -1.62 -1.94
CA ASP A 5 -18.03 -2.19 -2.26
C ASP A 5 -17.31 -1.42 -3.38
N ARG A 6 -18.05 -0.89 -4.36
CA ARG A 6 -17.50 -0.04 -5.42
C ARG A 6 -16.84 1.23 -4.88
N ALA A 7 -17.46 1.88 -3.90
CA ALA A 7 -16.94 3.13 -3.34
C ALA A 7 -15.72 2.87 -2.44
N ALA A 8 -15.74 1.77 -1.68
CA ALA A 8 -14.56 1.34 -0.94
C ALA A 8 -13.38 1.01 -1.88
N LEU A 9 -13.63 0.28 -2.98
CA LEU A 9 -12.60 -0.01 -3.98
C LEU A 9 -12.06 1.28 -4.62
N ALA A 10 -12.92 2.23 -4.96
CA ALA A 10 -12.50 3.53 -5.48
C ALA A 10 -11.55 4.25 -4.50
N GLY A 11 -11.81 4.16 -3.19
CA GLY A 11 -10.95 4.74 -2.15
C GLY A 11 -9.56 4.11 -2.11
N VAL A 12 -9.51 2.78 -2.21
CA VAL A 12 -8.25 2.03 -2.29
C VAL A 12 -7.47 2.45 -3.54
N MET A 13 -8.12 2.48 -4.71
CA MET A 13 -7.48 2.85 -5.97
C MET A 13 -7.00 4.31 -5.98
N TYR A 14 -7.73 5.22 -5.32
CA TYR A 14 -7.32 6.62 -5.19
C TYR A 14 -5.99 6.72 -4.45
N VAL A 15 -5.87 6.06 -3.30
CA VAL A 15 -4.62 6.05 -2.51
C VAL A 15 -3.49 5.39 -3.27
N LEU A 16 -3.72 4.25 -3.93
CA LEU A 16 -2.70 3.58 -4.72
C LEU A 16 -2.16 4.44 -5.87
N ARG A 17 -3.02 5.26 -6.50
CA ARG A 17 -2.64 6.12 -7.62
C ARG A 17 -1.94 7.41 -7.19
N THR A 18 -2.31 7.96 -6.03
CA THR A 18 -1.89 9.31 -5.61
C THR A 18 -0.87 9.32 -4.48
N GLY A 19 -0.78 8.23 -3.70
CA GLY A 19 0.11 8.13 -2.55
C GLY A 19 -0.30 8.96 -1.33
N VAL A 20 -1.48 9.59 -1.34
CA VAL A 20 -1.94 10.40 -0.18
C VAL A 20 -2.24 9.52 1.03
N ALA A 21 -2.14 10.09 2.23
CA ALA A 21 -2.55 9.38 3.43
C ALA A 21 -4.08 9.11 3.41
N TRP A 22 -4.50 8.03 4.05
CA TRP A 22 -5.92 7.63 4.12
C TRP A 22 -6.85 8.71 4.70
N ARG A 23 -6.33 9.62 5.55
CA ARG A 23 -7.10 10.73 6.13
C ARG A 23 -7.28 11.89 5.16
N ASP A 24 -6.42 11.98 4.14
CA ASP A 24 -6.39 13.08 3.18
C ASP A 24 -7.13 12.73 1.88
N VAL A 25 -7.78 11.55 1.83
CA VAL A 25 -8.62 11.15 0.71
C VAL A 25 -9.89 12.01 0.69
N PRO A 26 -10.16 12.75 -0.39
CA PRO A 26 -11.35 13.59 -0.50
C PRO A 26 -12.61 12.72 -0.61
N ALA A 27 -13.44 12.75 0.44
CA ALA A 27 -14.63 11.91 0.52
C ALA A 27 -15.67 12.25 -0.57
N GLU A 28 -15.71 13.50 -1.02
CA GLU A 28 -16.60 13.97 -2.08
C GLU A 28 -16.26 13.34 -3.44
N ALA A 29 -14.97 13.11 -3.70
CA ALA A 29 -14.50 12.54 -4.97
C ALA A 29 -14.65 11.01 -5.00
N VAL A 30 -14.56 10.34 -3.84
CA VAL A 30 -14.54 8.87 -3.74
C VAL A 30 -15.83 8.29 -3.15
N GLY A 31 -16.69 9.15 -2.62
CA GLY A 31 -17.98 8.83 -2.01
C GLY A 31 -17.91 8.53 -0.51
N TYR A 32 -16.75 8.20 0.05
CA TYR A 32 -16.55 7.89 1.47
C TYR A 32 -15.15 8.24 1.95
N SER A 33 -14.97 8.30 3.28
CA SER A 33 -13.66 8.57 3.89
C SER A 33 -12.62 7.49 3.54
N GLY A 34 -11.37 7.90 3.34
CA GLY A 34 -10.28 6.97 3.09
C GLY A 34 -10.01 6.02 4.27
N VAL A 35 -10.29 6.43 5.52
CA VAL A 35 -10.22 5.54 6.69
C VAL A 35 -11.20 4.37 6.56
N THR A 36 -12.39 4.60 5.99
CA THR A 36 -13.36 3.54 5.73
C THR A 36 -12.88 2.60 4.62
N ALA A 37 -12.29 3.15 3.54
CA ALA A 37 -11.69 2.35 2.48
C ALA A 37 -10.54 1.47 3.00
N TRP A 38 -9.69 2.01 3.89
CA TRP A 38 -8.62 1.24 4.55
C TRP A 38 -9.17 0.07 5.38
N ARG A 39 -10.23 0.28 6.17
CA ARG A 39 -10.86 -0.80 6.93
C ARG A 39 -11.36 -1.90 5.99
N ARG A 40 -12.00 -1.51 4.87
CA ARG A 40 -12.46 -2.46 3.86
C ARG A 40 -11.30 -3.22 3.21
N LEU A 41 -10.22 -2.52 2.87
CA LEU A 41 -9.00 -3.13 2.35
C LEU A 41 -8.47 -4.20 3.29
N ARG A 42 -8.35 -3.89 4.60
CA ARG A 42 -7.94 -4.85 5.62
C ARG A 42 -8.88 -6.06 5.67
N ASP A 43 -10.18 -5.83 5.79
CA ASP A 43 -11.16 -6.91 5.91
C ASP A 43 -11.17 -7.82 4.66
N TRP A 44 -10.99 -7.24 3.47
CA TRP A 44 -10.84 -7.99 2.21
C TRP A 44 -9.53 -8.76 2.11
N THR A 45 -8.44 -8.20 2.64
CA THR A 45 -7.17 -8.91 2.73
C THR A 45 -7.27 -10.12 3.65
N GLU A 46 -7.85 -9.95 4.84
CA GLU A 46 -8.08 -11.05 5.80
C GLU A 46 -9.01 -12.12 5.22
N ALA A 47 -10.03 -11.71 4.47
CA ALA A 47 -10.90 -12.63 3.76
C ALA A 47 -10.25 -13.28 2.52
N GLY A 48 -9.06 -12.85 2.09
CA GLY A 48 -8.39 -13.40 0.90
C GLY A 48 -9.08 -13.03 -0.42
N VAL A 49 -9.68 -11.83 -0.50
CA VAL A 49 -10.35 -11.34 -1.72
C VAL A 49 -9.35 -11.06 -2.83
N TRP A 50 -8.20 -10.46 -2.52
CA TRP A 50 -7.23 -10.03 -3.53
C TRP A 50 -6.64 -11.16 -4.38
N PRO A 51 -6.17 -12.29 -3.79
CA PRO A 51 -5.67 -13.41 -4.59
C PRO A 51 -6.74 -13.99 -5.52
N ARG A 52 -8.00 -14.05 -5.05
CA ARG A 52 -9.13 -14.54 -5.83
C ARG A 52 -9.48 -13.60 -6.98
N LEU A 53 -9.54 -12.30 -6.71
CA LEU A 53 -9.77 -11.27 -7.73
C LEU A 53 -8.67 -11.28 -8.79
N HIS A 54 -7.42 -11.41 -8.37
CA HIS A 54 -6.27 -11.48 -9.27
C HIS A 54 -6.36 -12.69 -10.21
N ALA A 55 -6.67 -13.88 -9.67
CA ALA A 55 -6.84 -15.09 -10.48
C ALA A 55 -7.98 -14.96 -11.51
N ILE A 56 -9.11 -14.35 -11.12
CA ILE A 56 -10.23 -14.08 -12.03
C ILE A 56 -9.78 -13.12 -13.14
N LEU A 57 -9.15 -12.00 -12.78
CA LEU A 57 -8.68 -11.00 -13.75
C LEU A 57 -7.70 -11.61 -14.76
N LEU A 58 -6.73 -12.39 -14.30
CA LEU A 58 -5.79 -13.10 -15.19
C LEU A 58 -6.52 -14.08 -16.11
N SER A 59 -7.50 -14.82 -15.60
CA SER A 59 -8.28 -15.75 -16.42
C SER A 59 -9.04 -15.03 -17.52
N GLU A 60 -9.64 -13.89 -17.21
CA GLU A 60 -10.36 -13.05 -18.16
C GLU A 60 -9.43 -12.43 -19.22
N LEU A 61 -8.29 -11.88 -18.80
CA LEU A 61 -7.30 -11.32 -19.72
C LEU A 61 -6.72 -12.38 -20.64
N ARG A 62 -6.46 -13.60 -20.12
CA ARG A 62 -6.03 -14.73 -20.93
C ARG A 62 -7.07 -15.10 -21.99
N ARG A 63 -8.34 -15.18 -21.58
CA ARG A 63 -9.45 -15.48 -22.50
C ARG A 63 -9.61 -14.42 -23.58
N ALA A 64 -9.34 -13.16 -23.24
CA ALA A 64 -9.38 -12.04 -24.18
C ALA A 64 -8.13 -11.93 -25.08
N GLY A 65 -7.09 -12.76 -24.87
CA GLY A 65 -5.82 -12.65 -25.60
C GLY A 65 -5.03 -11.38 -25.28
N LEU A 66 -5.26 -10.79 -24.10
CA LEU A 66 -4.64 -9.53 -23.65
C LEU A 66 -3.44 -9.74 -22.70
N LEU A 67 -3.06 -10.99 -22.46
CA LEU A 67 -1.84 -11.31 -21.72
C LEU A 67 -0.71 -11.60 -22.71
N ASP A 68 0.28 -10.73 -22.72
CA ASP A 68 1.59 -11.04 -23.26
C ASP A 68 2.31 -11.98 -22.27
N LEU A 69 2.68 -13.16 -22.74
CA LEU A 69 3.33 -14.21 -21.96
C LEU A 69 4.73 -14.54 -22.48
N ASP A 70 5.21 -13.81 -23.50
CA ASP A 70 6.52 -14.04 -24.09
C ASP A 70 7.63 -13.53 -23.17
N ASP A 71 7.34 -12.49 -22.39
CA ASP A 71 8.24 -11.92 -21.39
C ASP A 71 7.67 -12.04 -19.97
N CYS A 72 8.54 -12.40 -19.01
CA CYS A 72 8.19 -12.49 -17.60
C CYS A 72 9.11 -11.58 -16.78
N ALA A 73 8.53 -10.57 -16.12
CA ALA A 73 9.23 -9.73 -15.17
C ALA A 73 9.06 -10.30 -13.74
N VAL A 74 10.17 -10.68 -13.11
CA VAL A 74 10.20 -11.10 -11.71
C VAL A 74 10.50 -9.88 -10.84
N ASP A 75 9.52 -9.43 -10.06
CA ASP A 75 9.74 -8.38 -9.05
C ASP A 75 10.45 -8.96 -7.81
N GLY A 76 11.20 -8.11 -7.11
CA GLY A 76 12.22 -8.49 -6.12
C GLY A 76 11.74 -9.37 -4.97
N SER A 77 12.66 -10.17 -4.43
CA SER A 77 12.42 -11.01 -3.25
C SER A 77 12.73 -10.26 -1.95
N HIS A 78 11.83 -10.32 -0.97
CA HIS A 78 12.10 -9.84 0.40
C HIS A 78 12.86 -10.92 1.18
N VAL A 79 14.19 -10.88 1.14
CA VAL A 79 15.04 -11.75 1.97
C VAL A 79 15.51 -10.97 3.19
N ARG A 80 15.33 -11.53 4.40
CA ARG A 80 15.93 -10.94 5.62
C ARG A 80 17.45 -10.87 5.44
N ALA A 81 18.03 -9.70 5.71
CA ALA A 81 19.46 -9.58 5.89
C ALA A 81 19.90 -10.35 7.16
N LEU A 82 20.37 -11.59 7.01
CA LEU A 82 20.86 -12.43 8.12
C LEU A 82 22.16 -11.91 8.75
N LYS A 83 22.90 -11.02 8.07
CA LYS A 83 24.19 -10.47 8.51
C LYS A 83 24.09 -9.06 9.13
N GLY A 84 22.99 -8.75 9.82
CA GLY A 84 22.94 -7.58 10.69
C GLY A 84 23.68 -7.87 12.00
N GLY A 85 24.77 -7.17 12.28
CA GLY A 85 25.47 -7.29 13.57
C GLY A 85 24.54 -6.92 14.74
N ILE A 86 24.73 -7.56 15.89
CA ILE A 86 23.99 -7.26 17.14
C ILE A 86 24.28 -5.84 17.65
N THR A 87 25.37 -5.24 17.18
CA THR A 87 25.81 -3.90 17.53
C THR A 87 25.15 -2.88 16.60
N PRO A 88 24.30 -1.97 17.12
CA PRO A 88 23.83 -0.83 16.35
C PRO A 88 25.02 0.01 15.90
N GLY A 89 25.06 0.40 14.62
CA GLY A 89 26.02 1.37 14.13
C GLY A 89 25.88 2.70 14.89
N PRO A 90 26.96 3.52 14.98
CA PRO A 90 26.89 4.83 15.62
C PRO A 90 25.76 5.66 14.99
N ARG A 91 24.80 6.10 15.81
CA ARG A 91 23.71 6.97 15.37
C ARG A 91 24.11 8.43 15.64
N PRO A 92 24.17 9.30 14.63
CA PRO A 92 24.32 10.72 14.85
C PRO A 92 23.17 11.23 15.73
N SER A 93 23.49 11.99 16.78
CA SER A 93 22.46 12.65 17.57
C SER A 93 21.71 13.66 16.69
N THR A 94 20.38 13.56 16.65
CA THR A 94 19.49 14.57 16.05
C THR A 94 19.04 15.62 17.08
N ALA A 95 19.52 15.53 18.32
CA ALA A 95 19.26 16.57 19.29
C ALA A 95 19.89 17.89 18.82
N PRO A 96 19.14 19.01 18.87
CA PRO A 96 19.72 20.31 18.60
C PRO A 96 20.87 20.55 19.58
N ALA A 97 22.02 21.02 19.07
CA ALA A 97 23.13 21.41 19.93
C ALA A 97 22.66 22.57 20.83
N PRO A 98 22.99 22.56 22.13
CA PRO A 98 22.71 23.70 23.00
C PRO A 98 23.41 24.93 22.44
N ALA A 99 22.69 26.04 22.38
CA ALA A 99 23.24 27.32 21.94
C ALA A 99 24.38 27.74 22.87
N GLN A 100 25.48 28.22 22.30
CA GLN A 100 26.58 28.80 23.07
C GLN A 100 26.08 30.09 23.71
N ASN A 101 26.09 30.15 25.04
CA ASN A 101 25.90 31.42 25.75
C ASN A 101 27.17 32.26 25.55
N ILE A 102 27.01 33.42 24.93
CA ILE A 102 28.04 34.46 24.88
C ILE A 102 27.84 35.33 26.13
N MET A 103 28.85 35.40 26.99
CA MET A 103 29.03 36.46 28.00
C MET A 103 30.25 37.27 27.61
#